data_AF-A0A6A3KCL3-F1
#
_entry.id   AF-A0A6A3KCL3-F1
#
_cell.length_a   1.000
_cell.length_b   1.000
_cell.length_c   1.000
_cell.angle_alpha   90.00
_cell.angle_beta   90.00
_cell.angle_gamma   90.00
#
_symmetry.space_group_name_H-M   'P 1'
#
loop_
_entity.id
_entity.type
_entity.pdbx_description
1 polymer ?
#
loop_
_entity_poly.entity_id
_entity_poly.type
_entity_poly.pdbx_seq_one_letter_code
_entity_poly.pdbx_strand_id
1 'polypeptide(L)' 'MRQMSSVAGSSLRVALLTDVEGNWDYVRNVVRQSSCLQLETSGQDETLELKDDCLLVFGGDAGDKGATRSS' A
#
# COMPACT_ATOMS: atom_id res chain seq x y z
N MET A 1 2.47 -1.48 44.00
CA MET A 1 1.60 -1.00 42.88
C MET A 1 2.46 -0.94 41.63
N ARG A 2 2.24 -1.82 40.65
CA ARG A 2 2.95 -1.75 39.36
C ARG A 2 2.22 -0.74 38.49
N GLN A 3 2.92 0.33 38.14
CA GLN A 3 2.43 1.37 37.25
C GLN A 3 2.31 0.75 35.85
N MET A 4 1.07 0.46 35.41
CA MET A 4 0.80 0.17 34.00
C MET A 4 0.96 1.48 33.25
N SER A 5 2.04 1.62 32.49
CA SER A 5 2.11 2.60 31.43
C SER A 5 0.95 2.33 30.48
N SER A 6 0.02 3.28 30.33
CA SER A 6 -0.96 3.22 29.26
C SER A 6 -0.17 3.26 27.96
N VAL A 7 -0.07 2.13 27.26
CA VAL A 7 0.29 2.14 25.85
C VAL A 7 -0.85 2.91 25.20
N ALA A 8 -0.63 4.19 24.88
CA ALA A 8 -1.55 4.96 24.07
C ALA A 8 -1.81 4.08 22.82
N GLY A 9 -3.03 3.59 22.68
CA GLY A 9 -3.38 2.67 21.60
C GLY A 9 -3.04 3.35 20.29
N SER A 10 -1.96 2.91 19.65
CA SER A 10 -1.66 3.32 18.28
C SER A 10 -2.87 2.92 17.45
N SER A 11 -3.62 3.90 16.96
CA SER A 11 -4.74 3.64 16.07
C SER A 11 -4.18 2.94 14.83
N LEU A 12 -4.44 1.63 14.70
CA LEU A 12 -4.00 0.84 13.56
C LEU A 12 -4.50 1.51 12.27
N ARG A 13 -3.58 1.92 11.41
CA ARG A 13 -3.90 2.60 10.16
C ARG A 13 -4.07 1.57 9.06
N VAL A 14 -5.18 1.63 8.34
CA VAL A 14 -5.52 0.63 7.32
C VAL A 14 -5.57 1.28 5.96
N ALA A 15 -4.91 0.66 4.98
CA ALA A 15 -5.10 0.94 3.57
C ALA A 15 -5.90 -0.19 2.93
N LEU A 16 -6.86 0.16 2.08
CA LEU A 16 -7.60 -0.78 1.24
C LEU A 16 -7.16 -0.59 -0.21
N LEU A 17 -6.83 -1.68 -0.88
CA LEU A 17 -6.52 -1.72 -2.30
C LEU A 17 -7.21 -2.93 -2.92
N THR A 18 -7.86 -2.77 -4.07
CA THR A 18 -8.56 -3.85 -4.77
C THR A 18 -8.53 -3.56 -6.26
N ASP A 19 -8.76 -4.59 -7.07
CA ASP A 19 -9.01 -4.47 -8.51
C ASP A 19 -7.93 -3.64 -9.20
N VAL A 20 -6.67 -3.93 -8.85
CA VAL A 20 -5.52 -3.24 -9.46
C VAL A 20 -5.47 -3.57 -10.95
N GLU A 21 -5.80 -4.80 -11.31
CA GLU A 21 -5.87 -5.27 -12.69
C GLU A 21 -4.61 -4.93 -13.50
N GLY A 22 -3.42 -4.90 -12.88
CA GLY A 22 -2.16 -4.45 -13.48
C GLY A 22 -2.06 -2.95 -13.83
N ASN A 23 -2.99 -2.10 -13.39
CA ASN A 23 -3.01 -0.67 -13.66
C ASN A 23 -2.14 0.12 -12.68
N TRP A 24 -0.89 0.35 -13.05
CA TRP A 24 0.06 1.12 -12.23
C TRP A 24 -0.29 2.61 -12.07
N ASP A 25 -1.01 3.21 -13.02
CA ASP A 25 -1.48 4.59 -12.86
C ASP A 25 -2.55 4.71 -11.76
N TYR A 26 -3.41 3.70 -11.65
CA TYR A 26 -4.34 3.57 -10.52
C TYR A 26 -3.58 3.44 -9.20
N VAL A 27 -2.57 2.56 -9.12
CA VAL A 27 -1.74 2.40 -7.92
C VAL A 27 -1.07 3.73 -7.53
N ARG A 28 -0.47 4.46 -8.49
CA ARG A 28 0.13 5.79 -8.24
C ARG A 28 -0.89 6.78 -7.67
N ASN A 29 -2.11 6.80 -8.20
CA ASN A 29 -3.17 7.69 -7.71
C ASN A 29 -3.64 7.32 -6.30
N VAL A 30 -3.71 6.03 -5.97
CA VAL A 30 -4.01 5.57 -4.61
C VAL A 30 -2.90 5.97 -3.65
N VAL A 31 -1.63 5.72 -4.01
CA VAL A 31 -0.48 6.05 -3.16
C VAL A 31 -0.41 7.55 -2.88
N ARG A 32 -0.66 8.41 -3.87
CA ARG A 32 -0.68 9.89 -3.68
C ARG A 32 -1.66 10.36 -2.60
N GLN A 33 -2.70 9.59 -2.33
CA GLN A 33 -3.74 9.92 -1.35
C GLN A 33 -3.63 9.12 -0.06
N SER A 34 -2.70 8.15 0.01
CA SER A 34 -2.56 7.24 1.13
C SER A 34 -1.52 7.75 2.12
N SER A 35 -1.86 7.74 3.41
CA SER A 35 -0.86 7.91 4.46
C SER A 35 -0.03 6.66 4.72
N CYS A 36 -0.50 5.49 4.25
CA CYS A 36 0.03 4.17 4.58
C CYS A 36 0.84 3.49 3.48
N LEU A 37 0.65 3.91 2.24
CA LEU A 37 1.32 3.34 1.08
C LEU A 37 2.36 4.33 0.56
N GLN A 38 3.42 3.80 -0.04
CA GLN A 38 4.42 4.58 -0.77
C GLN A 38 4.91 3.80 -1.97
N LEU A 39 5.51 4.51 -2.94
CA LEU A 39 6.22 3.87 -4.05
C LEU A 39 7.71 4.02 -3.81
N GLU A 40 8.41 2.89 -3.86
CA GLU A 40 9.86 2.85 -3.94
C GLU A 40 10.26 2.67 -5.41
N THR A 41 11.25 3.43 -5.87
CA THR A 41 11.71 3.36 -7.26
C THR A 41 13.12 2.81 -7.33
N SER A 42 13.30 1.71 -8.05
CA SER A 42 14.61 1.09 -8.28
C SER A 42 14.86 0.99 -9.78
N GLY A 43 15.64 1.93 -10.31
CA GLY A 43 15.89 2.02 -11.76
C GLY A 43 14.62 2.34 -12.53
N GLN A 44 14.14 1.39 -13.35
CA GLN A 44 12.88 1.51 -14.10
C GLN A 44 11.70 0.82 -13.41
N ASP A 45 11.94 0.14 -12.30
CA ASP A 45 10.93 -0.60 -11.56
C ASP A 45 10.35 0.27 -10.44
N GLU A 46 9.04 0.16 -10.23
CA GLU A 46 8.34 0.73 -9.09
C GLU A 46 7.76 -0.40 -8.24
N THR A 47 7.93 -0.29 -6.93
CA THR A 47 7.40 -1.23 -5.95
C THR A 47 6.45 -0.51 -5.01
N LEU A 48 5.28 -1.10 -4.78
CA LEU A 48 4.31 -0.63 -3.79
C LEU A 48 4.71 -1.14 -2.41
N GLU A 49 5.01 -0.22 -1.50
CA GLU A 49 5.47 -0.52 -0.15
C GLU A 49 4.45 -0.06 0.92
N LEU A 50 4.40 -0.81 2.02
CA LEU A 50 3.56 -0.54 3.19
C LEU A 50 4.43 0.05 4.31
N LYS A 51 3.97 1.12 4.95
CA LYS A 51 4.68 1.73 6.09
C LYS A 51 4.52 0.91 7.38
N ASP A 52 5.54 0.95 8.24
CA ASP A 52 5.75 0.06 9.41
C ASP A 52 4.60 0.00 10.45
N ASP A 53 3.67 0.95 10.44
CA ASP A 53 2.52 1.05 11.37
C ASP A 53 1.16 0.99 10.67
N CYS A 54 1.15 0.44 9.45
CA CYS A 54 -0.03 0.28 8.63
C CYS A 54 -0.32 -1.18 8.33
N LEU A 55 -1.59 -1.47 8.07
CA LEU A 55 -2.06 -2.76 7.56
C LEU A 55 -2.67 -2.55 6.17
N LEU A 56 -2.25 -3.36 5.20
CA LEU A 56 -2.87 -3.42 3.89
C LEU A 56 -3.92 -4.53 3.87
N VAL A 57 -5.16 -4.16 3.56
CA VAL A 57 -6.18 -5.11 3.12
C VAL A 57 -6.19 -5.10 1.60
N PHE A 58 -5.77 -6.20 0.99
CA PHE A 58 -5.79 -6.37 -0.46
C PHE A 58 -6.99 -7.24 -0.86
N GLY A 59 -7.89 -6.66 -1.66
CA GLY A 59 -9.15 -7.29 -2.09
C GLY A 59 -8.97 -8.37 -3.16
N GLY A 60 -7.79 -8.47 -3.76
CA GLY A 60 -7.49 -9.37 -4.87
C GLY A 60 -7.42 -8.65 -6.22
N ASP A 61 -7.36 -9.45 -7.28
CA ASP A 61 -7.28 -8.99 -8.68
C ASP A 61 -6.12 -8.01 -8.95
N ALA A 62 -4.90 -8.52 -8.73
CA ALA A 62 -3.68 -7.75 -8.90
C ALA A 62 -3.27 -7.53 -10.37
N GLY A 63 -3.73 -8.39 -11.30
CA GLY A 63 -3.11 -8.58 -12.63
C GLY A 63 -4.10 -8.71 -13.80
N ASP A 64 -3.68 -9.36 -14.87
CA ASP A 64 -4.49 -9.78 -16.04
C ASP A 64 -5.04 -8.70 -17.01
N LYS A 65 -5.14 -7.40 -16.67
CA LYS A 65 -5.58 -6.36 -17.63
C LYS A 65 -4.62 -5.17 -17.83
N GLY A 66 -3.50 -5.17 -17.12
CA GLY A 66 -2.48 -4.15 -17.22
C GLY A 66 -1.83 -4.21 -18.59
N ALA A 67 -1.53 -3.04 -19.17
CA ALA A 67 -0.78 -2.99 -20.41
C ALA A 67 0.63 -3.57 -20.17
N THR A 68 0.89 -4.80 -20.62
CA THR A 68 2.26 -5.31 -20.73
C THR A 68 2.95 -4.44 -21.77
N ARG A 69 3.91 -3.62 -21.35
CA ARG A 69 4.81 -2.96 -22.31
C ARG A 69 5.58 -4.05 -23.03
N SER A 70 5.21 -4.34 -24.27
CA SER A 70 6.00 -5.15 -25.17
C SER A 70 7.27 -4.36 -25.51
N SER A 71 8.41 -4.83 -25.01
CA SER A 71 9.74 -4.40 -25.43
C SER A 71 9.99 -4.71 -26.90
#